data_AF-I1BKA5-F1
#
_entry.id   AF-I1BKA5-F1
#
_cell.length_a   1.000
_cell.length_b   1.000
_cell.length_c   1.000
_cell.angle_alpha   90.00
_cell.angle_beta   90.00
_cell.angle_gamma   90.00
#
_symmetry.space_group_name_H-M   'P 1'
#
loop_
_entity.id
_entity.type
_entity.pdbx_description
1 polymer ?
#
loop_
_entity_poly.entity_id
_entity_poly.type
_entity_poly.pdbx_seq_one_letter_code
_entity_poly.pdbx_strand_id
1 'polypeptide(L)'
;MVNSDGEEFNVLAHESQFQQIQKNDIQSASVVAKKRLIDNEPVEIEVELDDVLTKGVYRNLFNPNEFQELDEEMCTLLNTDWSTKKHIKYPCSALLAGMIMVINSKAILVICHEVYGRTRSVDVHREDFTVKSKQQPSSSLPPPRSPYRNIWVTTIIDNHGSKLIFGTKTFNSLVTSSIRIDSPYEPEVGPSTHHFTISSNEQSRNIKIYIHKES
;
A
#
# COMPACT_ATOMS: atom_id res chain seq x y z
N MET A 1 14.74 -4.61 -28.86
CA MET A 1 15.99 -5.20 -29.42
C MET A 1 16.56 -4.19 -30.39
N VAL A 2 17.88 -4.05 -30.51
CA VAL A 2 18.50 -3.04 -31.39
C VAL A 2 19.29 -3.73 -32.49
N ASN A 3 19.16 -3.29 -33.75
CA ASN A 3 20.02 -3.80 -34.84
C ASN A 3 21.41 -3.12 -34.82
N SER A 4 22.30 -3.55 -35.70
CA SER A 4 23.65 -2.97 -35.89
C SER A 4 23.64 -1.49 -36.26
N ASP A 5 22.52 -0.98 -36.77
CA ASP A 5 22.32 0.40 -37.21
C ASP A 5 21.68 1.29 -36.12
N GLY A 6 21.42 0.73 -34.92
CA GLY A 6 20.88 1.48 -33.78
C GLY A 6 19.35 1.61 -33.76
N GLU A 7 18.62 0.92 -34.62
CA GLU A 7 17.16 0.96 -34.67
C GLU A 7 16.53 0.02 -33.64
N GLU A 8 15.60 0.55 -32.84
CA GLU A 8 14.87 -0.22 -31.82
C GLU A 8 13.63 -0.92 -32.40
N PHE A 9 13.63 -2.26 -32.31
CA PHE A 9 12.49 -3.10 -32.65
C PHE A 9 11.73 -3.52 -31.39
N ASN A 10 10.41 -3.31 -31.42
CA ASN A 10 9.48 -3.71 -30.37
C ASN A 10 8.94 -5.12 -30.66
N VAL A 11 9.07 -6.04 -29.71
CA VAL A 11 8.76 -7.48 -29.87
C VAL A 11 7.25 -7.75 -29.93
N LEU A 12 6.42 -6.75 -29.60
CA LEU A 12 4.96 -6.82 -29.62
C LEU A 12 4.33 -6.36 -30.96
N ALA A 13 5.14 -6.11 -32.00
CA ALA A 13 4.65 -5.63 -33.29
C ALA A 13 4.33 -6.77 -34.29
N HIS A 14 3.48 -6.43 -35.26
CA HIS A 14 2.90 -7.26 -36.33
C HIS A 14 3.89 -8.21 -37.04
N GLU A 15 3.41 -9.37 -37.52
CA GLU A 15 4.18 -10.50 -38.10
C GLU A 15 5.17 -10.09 -39.22
N SER A 16 4.89 -9.01 -39.94
CA SER A 16 5.79 -8.42 -40.95
C SER A 16 7.13 -7.93 -40.38
N GLN A 17 7.19 -7.56 -39.10
CA GLN A 17 8.42 -7.15 -38.42
C GLN A 17 9.28 -8.36 -37.99
N PHE A 18 8.67 -9.54 -37.86
CA PHE A 18 9.35 -10.77 -37.45
C PHE A 18 10.31 -11.30 -38.53
N GLN A 19 9.95 -11.14 -39.80
CA GLN A 19 10.81 -11.53 -40.93
C GLN A 19 12.05 -10.63 -41.08
N GLN A 20 11.97 -9.38 -40.64
CA GLN A 20 13.12 -8.46 -40.62
C GLN A 20 14.08 -8.78 -39.48
N ILE A 21 13.53 -9.16 -38.31
CA ILE A 21 14.28 -9.61 -37.14
C ILE A 21 15.10 -10.88 -37.42
N GLN A 22 14.56 -11.84 -38.18
CA GLN A 22 15.27 -13.08 -38.53
C GLN A 22 16.44 -12.89 -39.51
N LYS A 23 16.48 -11.79 -40.27
CA LYS A 23 17.53 -11.52 -41.26
C LYS A 23 18.73 -10.75 -40.70
N ASN A 24 18.56 -10.10 -39.56
CA ASN A 24 19.60 -9.25 -38.98
C ASN A 24 20.31 -10.01 -37.84
N ASP A 25 21.64 -9.96 -37.82
CA ASP A 25 22.44 -10.43 -36.68
C ASP A 25 22.20 -9.51 -35.48
N ILE A 26 21.22 -9.87 -34.65
CA ILE A 26 20.86 -9.10 -33.45
C ILE A 26 21.90 -9.38 -32.37
N GLN A 27 22.75 -8.39 -32.09
CA GLN A 27 23.60 -8.43 -30.91
C GLN A 27 22.82 -7.98 -29.68
N SER A 28 22.69 -8.89 -28.71
CA SER A 28 22.13 -8.56 -27.39
C SER A 28 23.16 -7.78 -26.58
N ALA A 29 23.04 -6.45 -26.56
CA ALA A 29 23.80 -5.63 -25.63
C ALA A 29 23.09 -5.64 -24.26
N SER A 30 23.69 -6.32 -23.28
CA SER A 30 23.25 -6.21 -21.89
C SER A 30 23.52 -4.80 -21.38
N VAL A 31 22.45 -4.05 -21.08
CA VAL A 31 22.57 -2.76 -20.40
C VAL A 31 22.83 -3.03 -18.91
N VAL A 32 24.10 -3.01 -18.50
CA VAL A 32 24.48 -3.11 -17.09
C VAL A 32 24.13 -1.79 -16.41
N ALA A 33 23.23 -1.83 -15.42
CA ALA A 33 22.87 -0.67 -14.61
C ALA A 33 24.11 -0.14 -13.88
N LYS A 34 24.47 1.13 -14.13
CA LYS A 34 25.52 1.81 -13.36
C LYS A 34 25.02 2.06 -11.94
N LYS A 35 25.71 1.48 -10.95
CA LYS A 35 25.48 1.71 -9.52
C LYS A 35 25.73 3.20 -9.22
N ARG A 36 24.69 3.94 -8.81
CA ARG A 36 24.87 5.32 -8.31
C ARG A 36 25.66 5.28 -7.01
N LEU A 37 26.58 6.23 -6.85
CA LEU A 37 27.22 6.51 -5.57
C LEU A 37 26.12 6.96 -4.60
N ILE A 38 26.04 6.28 -3.45
CA ILE A 38 25.12 6.61 -2.38
C ILE A 38 25.81 7.69 -1.55
N ASP A 39 25.42 8.95 -1.75
CA ASP A 39 25.82 10.03 -0.85
C ASP A 39 24.92 10.01 0.39
N ASN A 40 25.58 9.84 1.54
CA ASN A 40 25.16 10.06 2.94
C ASN A 40 23.80 9.52 3.41
N GLU A 41 23.81 8.95 4.62
CA GLU A 41 22.61 8.58 5.36
C GLU A 41 21.62 9.76 5.37
N PRO A 42 20.36 9.58 4.90
CA PRO A 42 19.41 10.67 4.88
C PRO A 42 19.02 11.00 6.31
N VAL A 43 19.15 12.28 6.66
CA VAL A 43 18.48 12.85 7.83
C VAL A 43 16.99 12.56 7.67
N GLU A 44 16.41 11.80 8.60
CA GLU A 44 14.96 11.54 8.65
C GLU A 44 14.24 12.86 8.96
N ILE A 45 13.95 13.64 7.92
CA ILE A 45 13.03 14.76 8.00
C ILE A 45 11.63 14.14 8.08
N GLU A 46 10.90 14.45 9.15
CA GLU A 46 9.50 14.06 9.30
C GLU A 46 8.71 14.72 8.17
N VAL A 47 8.17 13.90 7.25
CA VAL A 47 7.45 14.41 6.07
C VAL A 47 5.97 14.46 6.44
N GLU A 48 5.40 15.65 6.50
CA GLU A 48 3.96 15.81 6.68
C GLU A 48 3.20 15.56 5.37
N LEU A 49 1.90 15.30 5.44
CA LEU A 49 1.07 15.09 4.24
C LEU A 49 1.24 16.24 3.23
N ASP A 50 1.26 17.48 3.73
CA ASP A 50 1.41 18.67 2.89
C ASP A 50 2.73 18.64 2.09
N ASP A 51 3.83 18.15 2.65
CA ASP A 51 5.08 18.01 1.91
C ASP A 51 4.95 16.99 0.80
N VAL A 52 4.30 15.85 1.05
CA VAL A 52 4.05 14.82 0.04
C VAL A 52 3.17 15.36 -1.08
N LEU A 53 2.09 16.04 -0.73
CA LEU A 53 1.09 16.48 -1.70
C LEU A 53 1.52 17.75 -2.46
N THR A 54 2.38 18.60 -1.89
CA THR A 54 2.84 19.82 -2.57
C THR A 54 4.17 19.65 -3.30
N LYS A 55 5.06 18.76 -2.83
CA LYS A 55 6.41 18.57 -3.40
C LYS A 55 6.61 17.19 -4.03
N GLY A 56 5.72 16.24 -3.78
CA GLY A 56 5.82 14.87 -4.29
C GLY A 56 5.68 14.76 -5.81
N VAL A 57 5.99 13.56 -6.31
CA VAL A 57 5.99 13.24 -7.74
C VAL A 57 4.62 13.47 -8.38
N TYR A 58 3.56 13.21 -7.60
CA TYR A 58 2.18 13.27 -8.05
C TYR A 58 1.44 14.52 -7.56
N ARG A 59 2.16 15.58 -7.14
CA ARG A 59 1.57 16.83 -6.59
C ARG A 59 0.45 17.46 -7.42
N ASN A 60 0.50 17.29 -8.75
CA ASN A 60 -0.51 17.86 -9.64
C ASN A 60 -1.85 17.08 -9.64
N LEU A 61 -1.88 15.88 -9.05
CA LEU A 61 -3.06 15.02 -8.98
C LEU A 61 -3.86 15.20 -7.69
N PHE A 62 -3.29 15.87 -6.69
CA PHE A 62 -3.90 15.98 -5.37
C PHE A 62 -4.05 17.43 -4.94
N ASN A 63 -5.17 17.73 -4.31
CA ASN A 63 -5.35 18.95 -3.54
C ASN A 63 -5.29 18.57 -2.05
N PRO A 64 -4.32 19.08 -1.26
CA PRO A 64 -4.21 18.74 0.16
C PRO A 64 -5.49 19.00 0.96
N ASN A 65 -6.28 20.00 0.55
CA ASN A 65 -7.54 20.35 1.22
C ASN A 65 -8.63 19.28 1.07
N GLU A 66 -8.50 18.35 0.12
CA GLU A 66 -9.44 17.25 -0.10
C GLU A 66 -9.18 16.07 0.84
N PHE A 67 -8.14 16.13 1.67
CA PHE A 67 -7.85 15.08 2.65
C PHE A 67 -8.06 15.59 4.07
N GLN A 68 -8.54 14.71 4.95
CA GLN A 68 -8.58 14.93 6.40
C GLN A 68 -7.98 13.74 7.11
N GLU A 69 -7.27 14.01 8.20
CA GLU A 69 -6.81 12.95 9.07
C GLU A 69 -8.00 12.25 9.71
N LEU A 70 -7.88 10.94 9.93
CA LEU A 70 -8.91 10.11 10.51
C LEU A 70 -9.29 10.61 11.91
N ASP A 71 -10.57 10.96 12.09
CA ASP A 71 -11.08 11.49 13.35
C ASP A 71 -11.81 10.43 14.20
N GLU A 72 -12.28 10.83 15.38
CA GLU A 72 -13.01 9.94 16.31
C GLU A 72 -14.36 9.47 15.77
N GLU A 73 -15.03 10.25 14.93
CA GLU A 73 -16.32 9.87 14.33
C GLU A 73 -16.11 8.74 13.31
N MET A 74 -15.11 8.89 12.43
CA MET A 74 -14.69 7.86 11.50
C MET A 74 -14.18 6.61 12.23
N CYS A 75 -13.39 6.77 13.30
CA CYS A 75 -12.96 5.65 14.13
C CYS A 75 -14.16 4.87 14.71
N THR A 76 -15.21 5.58 15.14
CA THR A 76 -16.44 4.99 15.67
C THR A 76 -17.21 4.26 14.57
N LEU A 77 -17.35 4.85 13.38
CA LEU A 77 -17.96 4.20 12.22
C LEU A 77 -17.22 2.90 11.85
N LEU A 78 -15.89 2.97 11.73
CA LEU A 78 -15.03 1.84 11.37
C LEU A 78 -15.04 0.71 12.40
N ASN A 79 -15.37 1.01 13.65
CA ASN A 79 -15.50 0.02 14.74
C ASN A 79 -16.95 -0.36 15.06
N THR A 80 -17.90 0.00 14.20
CA THR A 80 -19.28 -0.45 14.34
C THR A 80 -19.39 -1.95 14.08
N ASP A 81 -20.10 -2.66 14.94
CA ASP A 81 -20.24 -4.12 14.86
C ASP A 81 -21.06 -4.57 13.65
N TRP A 82 -20.41 -5.32 12.77
CA TRP A 82 -21.02 -5.87 11.56
C TRP A 82 -21.98 -7.01 11.83
N SER A 83 -21.91 -7.67 12.99
CA SER A 83 -22.83 -8.75 13.34
C SER A 83 -24.26 -8.23 13.52
N THR A 84 -24.40 -7.00 14.03
CA THR A 84 -25.68 -6.30 14.22
C THR A 84 -26.04 -5.42 13.03
N LYS A 85 -25.06 -4.72 12.43
CA LYS A 85 -25.27 -3.82 11.29
C LYS A 85 -24.45 -4.23 10.07
N LYS A 86 -24.84 -5.33 9.43
CA LYS A 86 -24.12 -5.92 8.27
C LYS A 86 -23.89 -4.97 7.10
N HIS A 87 -24.75 -3.97 6.91
CA HIS A 87 -24.63 -3.00 5.82
C HIS A 87 -23.47 -2.02 6.01
N ILE A 88 -22.95 -1.85 7.24
CA ILE A 88 -21.88 -0.88 7.54
C ILE A 88 -20.54 -1.24 6.89
N LYS A 89 -20.35 -2.49 6.46
CA LYS A 89 -19.16 -2.89 5.70
C LYS A 89 -18.96 -2.09 4.40
N TYR A 90 -20.04 -1.68 3.74
CA TYR A 90 -19.97 -0.92 2.49
C TYR A 90 -19.45 0.51 2.70
N PRO A 91 -20.03 1.33 3.60
CA PRO A 91 -19.47 2.65 3.90
C PRO A 91 -18.08 2.57 4.54
N CYS A 92 -17.77 1.55 5.36
CA CYS A 92 -16.39 1.36 5.84
C CYS A 92 -15.40 1.12 4.69
N SER A 93 -15.77 0.27 3.72
CA SER A 93 -14.95 0.01 2.55
C SER A 93 -14.78 1.26 1.68
N ALA A 94 -15.86 2.02 1.47
CA ALA A 94 -15.83 3.25 0.70
C ALA A 94 -14.97 4.32 1.37
N LEU A 95 -15.11 4.51 2.69
CA LEU A 95 -14.32 5.46 3.48
C LEU A 95 -12.81 5.21 3.34
N LEU A 96 -12.40 3.94 3.33
CA LEU A 96 -10.98 3.57 3.21
C LEU A 96 -10.45 3.56 1.77
N ALA A 97 -11.33 3.69 0.76
CA ALA A 97 -10.89 3.72 -0.63
C ALA A 97 -10.16 5.05 -0.92
N GLY A 98 -8.98 4.97 -1.53
CA GLY A 98 -8.17 6.17 -1.79
C GLY A 98 -7.56 6.79 -0.53
N MET A 99 -7.54 6.08 0.60
CA MET A 99 -6.86 6.59 1.79
C MET A 99 -5.36 6.78 1.54
N ILE A 100 -4.78 7.79 2.18
CA ILE A 100 -3.35 8.02 2.21
C ILE A 100 -2.83 7.60 3.58
N MET A 101 -1.79 6.77 3.60
CA MET A 101 -1.05 6.46 4.81
C MET A 101 0.32 7.10 4.75
N VAL A 102 0.67 7.82 5.80
CA VAL A 102 1.98 8.45 5.97
C VAL A 102 2.66 7.83 7.18
N ILE A 103 3.90 7.40 7.01
CA ILE A 103 4.70 6.86 8.11
C ILE A 103 6.15 7.32 7.92
N ASN A 104 6.68 8.00 8.93
CA ASN A 104 7.99 8.66 8.87
C ASN A 104 8.06 9.60 7.64
N SER A 105 8.84 9.22 6.63
CA SER A 105 9.04 9.96 5.39
C SER A 105 8.46 9.25 4.15
N LYS A 106 7.56 8.27 4.35
CA LYS A 106 6.95 7.48 3.27
C LYS A 106 5.45 7.73 3.25
N ALA A 107 4.90 7.86 2.06
CA ALA A 107 3.47 7.99 1.86
C ALA A 107 2.98 7.09 0.72
N ILE A 108 1.89 6.38 0.98
CA ILE A 108 1.19 5.59 -0.03
C ILE A 108 -0.23 6.09 -0.22
N LEU A 109 -0.69 6.05 -1.46
CA LEU A 109 -2.10 6.04 -1.79
C LEU A 109 -2.57 4.59 -1.91
N VAL A 110 -3.63 4.24 -1.18
CA VAL A 110 -4.27 2.93 -1.27
C VAL A 110 -5.30 2.96 -2.39
N ILE A 111 -5.00 2.25 -3.48
CA ILE A 111 -5.83 2.20 -4.68
C ILE A 111 -6.92 1.14 -4.52
N CYS A 112 -6.55 -0.04 -4.03
CA CYS A 112 -7.49 -1.14 -3.78
C CYS A 112 -7.19 -1.83 -2.46
N HIS A 113 -8.26 -2.28 -1.81
CA HIS A 113 -8.20 -3.06 -0.59
C HIS A 113 -9.36 -4.06 -0.53
N GLU A 114 -9.19 -5.08 0.30
CA GLU A 114 -10.18 -6.12 0.55
C GLU A 114 -10.53 -6.16 2.03
N VAL A 115 -11.82 -6.07 2.34
CA VAL A 115 -12.29 -5.96 3.73
C VAL A 115 -12.88 -7.28 4.22
N TYR A 116 -12.42 -7.71 5.39
CA TYR A 116 -12.74 -9.00 6.01
C TYR A 116 -13.26 -8.82 7.43
N GLY A 117 -14.40 -9.42 7.76
CA GLY A 117 -14.94 -9.39 9.12
C GLY A 117 -14.06 -10.15 10.14
N ARG A 118 -14.10 -9.77 11.42
CA ARG A 118 -13.22 -10.37 12.46
C ARG A 118 -13.65 -11.72 13.00
N THR A 119 -14.92 -12.10 12.86
CA THR A 119 -15.47 -13.31 13.50
C THR A 119 -16.00 -14.29 12.47
N ARG A 120 -15.99 -15.58 12.81
CA ARG A 120 -16.38 -16.66 11.86
C ARG A 120 -17.84 -16.54 11.41
N SER A 121 -18.70 -16.04 12.29
CA SER A 121 -20.11 -15.84 12.01
C SER A 121 -20.38 -14.64 11.09
N VAL A 122 -19.45 -13.69 11.02
CA VAL A 122 -19.54 -12.52 10.14
C VAL A 122 -18.83 -12.79 8.82
N ASP A 123 -17.66 -13.43 8.86
CA ASP A 123 -16.82 -13.69 7.69
C ASP A 123 -16.04 -15.01 7.83
N VAL A 124 -16.13 -15.85 6.81
CA VAL A 124 -15.40 -17.12 6.75
C VAL A 124 -13.91 -16.90 6.45
N HIS A 125 -13.57 -15.81 5.78
CA HIS A 125 -12.22 -15.42 5.37
C HIS A 125 -11.50 -14.51 6.39
N ARG A 126 -12.03 -14.41 7.61
CA ARG A 126 -11.42 -13.62 8.71
C ARG A 126 -9.96 -13.97 8.97
N GLU A 127 -9.22 -13.01 9.52
CA GLU A 127 -7.91 -13.28 10.11
C GLU A 127 -7.98 -14.36 11.19
N ASP A 128 -7.11 -15.36 11.09
CA ASP A 128 -7.02 -16.46 12.05
C ASP A 128 -5.99 -16.13 13.14
N PHE A 129 -6.45 -16.02 14.39
CA PHE A 129 -5.59 -15.77 15.55
C PHE A 129 -5.16 -17.07 16.25
N THR A 130 -5.37 -18.23 15.64
CA THR A 130 -5.00 -19.51 16.22
C THR A 130 -3.49 -19.60 16.42
N VAL A 131 -3.07 -19.72 17.68
CA VAL A 131 -1.66 -19.86 18.06
C VAL A 131 -1.15 -21.23 17.62
N LYS A 132 -0.40 -21.29 16.52
CA LYS A 132 0.30 -22.49 16.06
C LYS A 132 1.77 -22.40 16.48
N SER A 133 2.08 -22.97 17.64
CA SER A 133 3.38 -22.96 18.36
C SER A 133 3.62 -21.78 19.31
N LYS A 134 4.71 -21.83 20.11
CA LYS A 134 5.08 -20.89 21.19
C LYS A 134 5.32 -19.43 20.74
N GLN A 135 5.05 -19.09 19.49
CA GLN A 135 5.11 -17.72 18.97
C GLN A 135 3.69 -17.16 18.87
N GLN A 136 3.52 -15.94 19.39
CA GLN A 136 2.26 -15.22 19.27
C GLN A 136 2.04 -14.87 17.80
N PRO A 137 0.88 -15.18 17.20
CA PRO A 137 0.62 -14.87 15.80
C PRO A 137 0.70 -13.36 15.60
N SER A 138 1.38 -12.93 14.53
CA SER A 138 1.31 -11.55 14.03
C SER A 138 -0.15 -11.21 13.78
N SER A 139 -0.64 -10.14 14.41
CA SER A 139 -2.05 -9.78 14.38
C SER A 139 -2.25 -8.32 14.02
N SER A 140 -3.28 -8.03 13.22
CA SER A 140 -3.73 -6.66 12.99
C SER A 140 -4.72 -6.16 14.04
N LEU A 141 -4.95 -6.91 15.13
CA LEU A 141 -5.83 -6.45 16.20
C LEU A 141 -5.25 -5.21 16.91
N PRO A 142 -6.06 -4.16 17.12
CA PRO A 142 -5.56 -2.96 17.78
C PRO A 142 -5.09 -3.22 19.21
N PRO A 143 -3.84 -2.82 19.57
CA PRO A 143 -3.38 -2.85 20.94
C PRO A 143 -4.13 -1.80 21.78
N PRO A 144 -4.08 -1.89 23.13
CA PRO A 144 -4.78 -0.93 24.01
C PRO A 144 -4.38 0.54 23.82
N ARG A 145 -3.17 0.79 23.30
CA ARG A 145 -2.64 2.14 23.03
C ARG A 145 -2.28 2.26 21.56
N SER A 146 -3.30 2.31 20.71
CA SER A 146 -3.20 2.64 19.29
C SER A 146 -3.27 4.15 19.06
N PRO A 147 -2.69 4.69 17.96
CA PRO A 147 -2.74 6.12 17.65
C PRO A 147 -4.16 6.60 17.36
N TYR A 148 -4.92 5.78 16.64
CA TYR A 148 -6.35 5.98 16.39
C TYR A 148 -7.14 4.99 17.23
N ARG A 149 -8.29 5.40 17.76
CA ARG A 149 -9.10 4.57 18.65
C ARG A 149 -9.50 3.27 17.96
N ASN A 150 -9.08 2.14 18.54
CA ASN A 150 -9.41 0.80 18.05
C ASN A 150 -9.01 0.58 16.58
N ILE A 151 -7.93 1.19 16.12
CA ILE A 151 -7.39 1.06 14.77
C ILE A 151 -5.90 0.78 14.84
N TRP A 152 -5.41 -0.11 13.98
CA TRP A 152 -4.01 -0.49 13.96
C TRP A 152 -3.58 -0.90 12.57
N VAL A 153 -2.59 -0.19 12.04
CA VAL A 153 -2.00 -0.52 10.75
C VAL A 153 -0.68 -1.24 10.98
N THR A 154 -0.52 -2.39 10.34
CA THR A 154 0.69 -3.22 10.49
C THR A 154 0.97 -3.96 9.19
N THR A 155 2.20 -4.42 9.04
CA THR A 155 2.55 -5.43 8.03
C THR A 155 2.55 -6.80 8.70
N ILE A 156 1.83 -7.76 8.12
CA ILE A 156 1.90 -9.18 8.49
C ILE A 156 2.74 -9.89 7.46
N ILE A 157 3.81 -10.53 7.91
CA ILE A 157 4.72 -11.29 7.04
C ILE A 157 4.37 -12.77 7.16
N ASP A 158 4.03 -13.39 6.04
CA ASP A 158 3.80 -14.82 5.94
C ASP A 158 4.53 -15.43 4.73
N ASN A 159 4.31 -16.71 4.45
CA ASN A 159 4.94 -17.42 3.33
C ASN A 159 4.56 -16.86 1.95
N HIS A 160 3.54 -15.99 1.87
CA HIS A 160 3.05 -15.38 0.63
C HIS A 160 3.52 -13.93 0.47
N GLY A 161 4.16 -13.35 1.48
CA GLY A 161 4.81 -12.04 1.41
C GLY A 161 4.47 -11.11 2.58
N SER A 162 4.74 -9.83 2.38
CA SER A 162 4.53 -8.77 3.37
C SER A 162 3.20 -8.08 3.11
N LYS A 163 2.19 -8.37 3.91
CA LYS A 163 0.81 -7.89 3.71
C LYS A 163 0.55 -6.66 4.55
N LEU A 164 0.29 -5.51 3.93
CA LEU A 164 -0.11 -4.30 4.64
C LEU A 164 -1.59 -4.37 5.00
N ILE A 165 -1.91 -4.25 6.30
CA ILE A 165 -3.25 -4.45 6.82
C ILE A 165 -3.64 -3.27 7.70
N PHE A 166 -4.80 -2.70 7.40
CA PHE A 166 -5.53 -1.79 8.28
C PHE A 166 -6.48 -2.61 9.15
N GLY A 167 -6.23 -2.69 10.44
CA GLY A 167 -7.01 -3.49 11.38
C GLY A 167 -7.90 -2.65 12.28
N THR A 168 -9.15 -3.09 12.48
CA THR A 168 -10.07 -2.56 13.50
C THR A 168 -10.45 -3.68 14.48
N LYS A 169 -11.34 -3.39 15.45
CA LYS A 169 -11.94 -4.43 16.30
C LYS A 169 -13.03 -5.24 15.60
N THR A 170 -13.57 -4.77 14.49
CA THR A 170 -14.74 -5.37 13.81
C THR A 170 -14.40 -5.98 12.46
N PHE A 171 -13.41 -5.44 11.76
CA PHE A 171 -12.90 -5.96 10.49
C PHE A 171 -11.38 -5.72 10.36
N ASN A 172 -10.78 -6.25 9.31
CA ASN A 172 -9.48 -5.84 8.80
C ASN A 172 -9.56 -5.62 7.29
N SER A 173 -8.75 -4.72 6.78
CA SER A 173 -8.66 -4.36 5.37
C SER A 173 -7.25 -4.62 4.87
N LEU A 174 -7.12 -5.57 3.96
CA LEU A 174 -5.88 -5.93 3.29
C LEU A 174 -5.68 -4.99 2.10
N VAL A 175 -4.54 -4.29 2.04
CA VAL A 175 -4.19 -3.50 0.87
C VAL A 175 -3.77 -4.45 -0.26
N THR A 176 -4.42 -4.34 -1.41
CA THR A 176 -4.18 -5.18 -2.59
C THR A 176 -3.71 -4.40 -3.81
N SER A 177 -3.74 -3.07 -3.74
CA SER A 177 -3.06 -2.19 -4.69
C SER A 177 -2.71 -0.87 -4.03
N SER A 178 -1.49 -0.41 -4.20
CA SER A 178 -1.03 0.88 -3.67
C SER A 178 0.08 1.48 -4.53
N ILE A 179 0.28 2.79 -4.40
CA ILE A 179 1.38 3.49 -5.06
C ILE A 179 2.06 4.41 -4.05
N ARG A 180 3.39 4.50 -4.10
CA ARG A 180 4.14 5.50 -3.34
C ARG A 180 3.91 6.86 -3.98
N ILE A 181 3.43 7.82 -3.19
CA ILE A 181 3.14 9.17 -3.70
C ILE A 181 4.26 10.17 -3.39
N ASP A 182 5.16 9.80 -2.48
CA ASP A 182 6.36 10.58 -2.15
C ASP A 182 7.57 10.28 -3.07
N SER A 183 7.55 9.17 -3.81
CA SER A 183 8.68 8.69 -4.62
C SER A 183 8.18 8.01 -5.91
N PRO A 184 8.92 8.04 -7.04
CA PRO A 184 8.45 7.56 -8.34
C PRO A 184 8.58 6.03 -8.49
N TYR A 185 8.04 5.28 -7.54
CA TYR A 185 7.94 3.82 -7.66
C TYR A 185 6.73 3.44 -8.50
N GLU A 186 6.86 2.34 -9.24
CA GLU A 186 5.72 1.71 -9.89
C GLU A 186 4.67 1.27 -8.87
N PRO A 187 3.36 1.27 -9.23
CA PRO A 187 2.31 0.75 -8.37
C PRO A 187 2.57 -0.72 -7.98
N GLU A 188 2.35 -1.06 -6.72
CA GLU A 188 2.35 -2.44 -6.24
C GLU A 188 0.94 -3.01 -6.36
N VAL A 189 0.79 -4.09 -7.12
CA VAL A 189 -0.48 -4.80 -7.33
C VAL A 189 -0.38 -6.21 -6.75
N GLY A 190 -1.39 -6.60 -5.99
CA GLY A 190 -1.43 -7.85 -5.22
C GLY A 190 -1.34 -7.60 -3.72
N PRO A 191 -1.46 -8.66 -2.91
CA PRO A 191 -1.56 -8.55 -1.45
C PRO A 191 -0.23 -8.21 -0.76
N SER A 192 0.89 -8.19 -1.51
CA SER A 192 2.23 -8.00 -0.97
C SER A 192 2.75 -6.60 -1.28
N THR A 193 3.30 -5.94 -0.25
CA THR A 193 3.86 -4.58 -0.30
C THR A 193 5.34 -4.65 0.07
N HIS A 194 6.21 -4.11 -0.78
CA HIS A 194 7.67 -4.17 -0.60
C HIS A 194 8.25 -2.78 -0.30
N HIS A 195 7.68 -1.74 -0.91
CA HIS A 195 8.22 -0.39 -0.80
C HIS A 195 7.61 0.38 0.38
N PHE A 196 6.57 -0.16 1.01
CA PHE A 196 5.94 0.36 2.23
C PHE A 196 5.64 -0.79 3.19
N THR A 197 6.56 -1.00 4.14
CA THR A 197 6.42 -2.03 5.18
C THR A 197 6.58 -1.41 6.55
N ILE A 198 5.78 -1.90 7.50
CA ILE A 198 5.80 -1.50 8.90
C ILE A 198 6.53 -2.60 9.67
N SER A 199 7.76 -2.33 10.09
CA SER A 199 8.65 -3.31 10.72
C SER A 199 8.59 -3.30 12.24
N SER A 200 7.97 -2.30 12.86
CA SER A 200 7.89 -2.19 14.32
C SER A 200 6.56 -1.61 14.80
N ASN A 201 6.20 -1.91 16.05
CA ASN A 201 5.05 -1.30 16.71
C ASN A 201 5.20 0.22 16.91
N GLU A 202 6.43 0.72 16.93
CA GLU A 202 6.70 2.16 17.01
C GLU A 202 6.33 2.85 15.70
N GLN A 203 6.73 2.26 14.56
CA GLN A 203 6.28 2.70 13.25
C GLN A 203 4.74 2.68 13.17
N SER A 204 4.08 1.59 13.56
CA SER A 204 2.60 1.54 13.61
C SER A 204 1.96 2.65 14.47
N ARG A 205 2.66 3.18 15.48
CA ARG A 205 2.16 4.28 16.33
C ARG A 205 2.35 5.65 15.69
N ASN A 206 3.33 5.80 14.81
CA ASN A 206 3.63 7.05 14.13
C ASN A 206 2.91 7.17 12.78
N ILE A 207 2.07 6.19 12.42
CA ILE A 207 1.30 6.25 11.19
C ILE A 207 0.23 7.34 11.30
N LYS A 208 0.14 8.18 10.26
CA LYS A 208 -0.96 9.10 10.03
C LYS A 208 -1.82 8.60 8.88
N ILE A 209 -3.14 8.64 9.04
CA ILE A 209 -4.10 8.08 8.08
C ILE A 209 -5.02 9.21 7.64
N TYR A 210 -5.06 9.45 6.33
CA TYR A 210 -5.84 10.52 5.73
C TYR A 210 -6.89 9.95 4.78
N ILE A 211 -8.11 10.45 4.93
CA ILE A 211 -9.28 10.04 4.16
C ILE A 211 -9.65 11.18 3.21
N HIS A 212 -10.03 10.80 1.99
CA HIS A 212 -10.57 11.75 1.02
C HIS A 212 -11.93 12.28 1.50
N LYS A 213 -12.08 13.61 1.58
CA LYS A 213 -13.34 14.28 1.90
C LYS A 213 -14.27 14.10 0.70
N GLU A 214 -15.39 13.40 0.89
CA GLU A 214 -16.48 13.49 -0.09
C GLU A 214 -16.97 14.94 -0.12
N SER A 215 -17.11 15.51 -1.33
CA SER A 215 -17.65 16.85 -1.56
C SER A 215 -19.16 16.87 -1.50
#